data_AF-A0AA88TV89-F1
#
_entry.id   AF-A0AA88TV89-F1
#
_cell.length_a   1.000
_cell.length_b   1.000
_cell.length_c   1.000
_cell.angle_alpha   90.00
_cell.angle_beta   90.00
_cell.angle_gamma   90.00
#
_symmetry.space_group_name_H-M   'P 1'
#
loop_
_entity.id
_entity.type
_entity.pdbx_description
1 polymer ?
#
loop_
_entity_poly.entity_id
_entity_poly.type
_entity_poly.pdbx_seq_one_letter_code
_entity_poly.pdbx_strand_id
1 'polypeptide(L)'
;MFLQYYLNEKGERVYTLKRVSPDGQPTSSAHPARFSPDDKFSRHRVTIKKRFGLLLTQQPRPTGFHPSSSKPVFSGPVTAVRRSPFLS
;
A
#
# COMPACT_ATOMS: atom_id res chain seq x y z
N MET A 1 -11.11 -22.00 -2.24
CA MET A 1 -11.63 -20.63 -2.44
C MET A 1 -12.13 -20.49 -3.86
N PHE A 2 -13.41 -20.13 -4.03
CA PHE A 2 -14.03 -20.05 -5.34
C PHE A 2 -13.87 -18.69 -6.02
N LEU A 3 -13.60 -17.64 -5.26
CA LEU A 3 -13.47 -16.29 -5.82
C LEU A 3 -12.14 -16.16 -6.59
N GLN A 4 -12.27 -15.83 -7.86
CA GLN A 4 -11.17 -15.56 -8.78
C GLN A 4 -11.23 -14.10 -9.23
N TYR A 5 -10.15 -13.63 -9.87
CA TYR A 5 -10.11 -12.34 -10.54
C TYR A 5 -9.24 -12.38 -11.79
N TYR A 6 -9.45 -11.41 -12.68
CA TYR A 6 -8.52 -11.04 -13.75
C TYR A 6 -8.29 -9.52 -13.71
N LEU A 7 -7.28 -9.05 -14.43
CA LEU A 7 -7.00 -7.62 -14.56
C LEU A 7 -7.64 -7.09 -15.84
N ASN A 8 -8.40 -6.00 -15.75
CA ASN A 8 -8.89 -5.28 -16.93
C ASN A 8 -7.75 -4.43 -17.55
N GLU A 9 -8.04 -3.79 -18.68
CA GLU A 9 -7.10 -2.88 -19.38
C GLU A 9 -6.59 -1.73 -18.50
N LYS A 10 -7.35 -1.35 -17.46
CA LYS A 10 -6.99 -0.32 -16.48
C LYS A 10 -6.13 -0.85 -15.32
N GLY A 11 -5.86 -2.16 -15.28
CA GLY A 11 -5.13 -2.81 -14.19
C GLY A 11 -5.95 -3.06 -12.92
N GLU A 12 -7.27 -2.92 -12.98
CA GLU A 12 -8.19 -3.15 -11.87
C GLU A 12 -8.62 -4.62 -11.83
N ARG A 13 -8.89 -5.13 -10.61
CA ARG A 13 -9.35 -6.51 -10.42
C ARG A 13 -10.84 -6.62 -10.72
N VAL A 14 -11.19 -7.45 -11.70
CA VAL A 14 -12.58 -7.85 -11.96
C VAL A 14 -12.80 -9.25 -11.39
N TYR A 15 -13.72 -9.38 -10.44
CA TYR A 15 -13.98 -10.63 -9.73
C TYR A 15 -14.94 -11.54 -10.51
N THR A 16 -14.70 -12.84 -10.40
CA THR A 16 -15.49 -13.86 -11.09
C THR A 16 -15.41 -15.20 -10.37
N LEU A 17 -16.36 -16.10 -10.66
CA LEU A 17 -16.30 -17.50 -10.24
C LEU A 17 -15.80 -18.42 -11.38
N LYS A 18 -15.68 -17.88 -12.60
CA LYS A 18 -15.16 -18.61 -13.76
C LYS A 18 -13.65 -18.76 -13.63
N ARG A 19 -13.11 -19.84 -14.20
CA ARG A 19 -11.66 -20.12 -14.24
C ARG A 19 -10.91 -19.46 -15.40
N VAL A 20 -11.67 -18.88 -16.34
CA VAL A 20 -11.16 -18.29 -17.59
C VAL A 20 -11.78 -16.90 -17.73
N SER A 21 -10.96 -15.91 -18.10
CA SER A 21 -11.37 -14.54 -18.39
C SER A 21 -12.12 -14.47 -19.72
N PRO A 22 -12.82 -13.35 -20.02
CA PRO A 22 -13.43 -13.13 -21.34
C PRO A 22 -12.44 -13.26 -22.50
N ASP A 23 -11.16 -12.94 -22.25
CA ASP A 23 -10.06 -13.00 -23.23
C ASP A 23 -9.42 -14.40 -23.36
N GLY A 24 -9.98 -15.41 -22.68
CA GLY A 24 -9.47 -16.78 -22.71
C GLY A 24 -8.28 -17.04 -21.77
N GLN A 25 -7.84 -16.06 -20.98
CA GLN A 25 -6.71 -16.21 -20.06
C GLN A 25 -7.15 -16.85 -18.73
N PRO A 26 -6.29 -17.63 -18.06
CA PRO A 26 -6.62 -18.21 -16.77
C PRO A 26 -6.77 -17.12 -15.69
N THR A 27 -7.82 -17.22 -14.87
CA THR A 27 -8.06 -16.30 -13.75
C THR A 27 -7.19 -16.66 -12.54
N SER A 28 -6.87 -15.67 -11.71
CA SER A 28 -6.08 -15.85 -10.48
C SER A 28 -6.95 -15.86 -9.22
N SER A 29 -6.51 -16.56 -8.17
CA SER A 29 -7.26 -16.59 -6.92
C SER A 29 -7.28 -15.22 -6.24
N ALA A 30 -8.45 -14.77 -5.82
CA ALA A 30 -8.61 -13.50 -5.11
C ALA A 30 -8.07 -13.53 -3.67
N HIS A 31 -7.69 -14.71 -3.17
CA HIS A 31 -7.33 -14.90 -1.78
C HIS A 31 -5.81 -15.03 -1.61
N PRO A 32 -5.23 -14.42 -0.57
CA PRO A 32 -3.81 -14.54 -0.30
C PRO A 32 -3.43 -15.98 0.02
N ALA A 33 -2.19 -16.35 -0.28
CA ALA A 33 -1.63 -17.63 0.15
C ALA A 33 -1.68 -17.75 1.68
N ARG A 34 -2.04 -18.93 2.18
CA ARG A 34 -2.13 -19.20 3.62
C ARG A 34 -0.77 -18.99 4.28
N PHE A 35 -0.73 -18.15 5.31
CA PHE A 35 0.43 -18.04 6.19
C PHE A 35 0.48 -19.25 7.14
N SER A 36 1.65 -19.88 7.25
CA SER A 36 1.91 -20.95 8.22
C SER A 36 3.22 -20.61 8.95
N PRO A 37 3.23 -20.54 10.28
CA PRO A 37 4.44 -20.25 11.05
C PRO A 37 5.55 -21.30 10.83
N ASP A 38 5.15 -22.55 10.59
CA ASP A 38 5.98 -23.73 10.38
C ASP A 38 6.37 -23.97 8.91
N ASP A 39 6.21 -22.95 8.05
CA ASP A 39 6.55 -23.04 6.63
C ASP A 39 8.05 -23.32 6.38
N LYS A 40 8.36 -24.59 6.09
CA LYS A 40 9.70 -25.11 5.78
C LYS A 40 10.35 -24.43 4.56
N PHE A 41 9.56 -23.83 3.66
CA PHE A 41 10.06 -23.17 2.45
C PHE A 41 10.20 -21.66 2.58
N SER A 42 9.99 -21.10 3.78
CA SER A 42 10.17 -19.67 4.08
C SER A 42 11.55 -19.14 3.66
N ARG A 43 12.63 -19.87 4.00
CA ARG A 43 14.01 -19.52 3.61
C ARG A 43 14.18 -19.45 2.09
N HIS A 44 13.67 -20.44 1.37
CA HIS A 44 13.74 -20.51 -0.09
C HIS A 44 13.01 -19.33 -0.74
N ARG A 45 11.81 -18.99 -0.25
CA ARG A 45 11.03 -17.84 -0.72
C ARG A 45 11.81 -16.52 -0.57
N VAL A 46 12.45 -16.31 0.58
CA VAL A 46 13.28 -15.10 0.82
C VAL A 46 14.51 -15.07 -0.09
N THR A 47 15.20 -16.20 -0.27
CA THR A 47 16.37 -16.29 -1.16
C THR A 47 16.03 -15.96 -2.61
N ILE A 48 14.93 -16.49 -3.14
CA ILE A 48 14.46 -16.19 -4.50
C ILE A 48 14.14 -14.70 -4.64
N LYS A 49 13.36 -14.14 -3.71
CA LYS A 49 13.05 -12.70 -3.72
C LYS A 49 14.32 -11.84 -3.70
N LYS A 50 15.33 -12.22 -2.92
CA LYS A 50 16.62 -11.51 -2.85
C LYS A 50 17.37 -11.54 -4.18
N ARG A 51 17.41 -12.68 -4.87
CA ARG A 51 18.11 -12.85 -6.17
C ARG A 51 17.52 -11.95 -7.25
N PHE A 52 16.19 -11.77 -7.25
CA PHE A 52 15.48 -10.95 -8.22
C PHE A 52 15.26 -9.49 -7.78
N GLY A 53 15.85 -9.04 -6.67
CA GLY A 53 15.71 -7.65 -6.21
C GLY A 53 14.30 -7.29 -5.71
N LEU A 54 13.46 -8.28 -5.38
CA LEU A 54 12.05 -8.11 -5.02
C LEU A 54 11.84 -7.85 -3.52
N LEU A 55 12.89 -7.82 -2.70
CA LEU A 55 12.75 -7.48 -1.29
C LEU A 55 12.57 -5.96 -1.14
N LEU A 56 11.61 -5.55 -0.31
CA LEU A 56 11.39 -4.14 0.02
C LEU A 56 12.63 -3.48 0.62
N THR A 57 13.47 -4.25 1.33
CA THR A 57 14.73 -3.77 1.90
C THR A 57 15.82 -3.47 0.86
N GLN A 58 15.66 -3.95 -0.38
CA GLN A 58 16.56 -3.65 -1.49
C GLN A 58 16.14 -2.37 -2.24
N GLN A 59 14.90 -1.91 -2.05
CA GLN A 59 14.39 -0.70 -2.68
C GLN A 59 14.91 0.54 -1.94
N PRO A 60 15.14 1.67 -2.65
CA PRO A 60 15.51 2.92 -2.00
C PRO A 60 14.44 3.30 -0.98
N ARG A 61 14.86 3.89 0.14
CA ARG A 61 13.91 4.39 1.14
C ARG A 61 12.93 5.33 0.45
N PRO A 62 11.61 5.17 0.65
CA PRO A 62 10.64 6.11 0.10
C PRO A 62 10.97 7.50 0.64
N THR A 63 11.28 8.42 -0.26
CA THR A 63 11.77 9.78 0.04
C THR A 63 10.74 10.66 0.75
N GLY A 64 9.55 10.14 1.05
CA GLY A 64 8.44 10.86 1.71
C GLY A 64 8.42 10.81 3.24
N PHE A 65 9.29 10.03 3.89
CA PHE A 65 9.44 10.03 5.36
C PHE A 65 10.80 10.60 5.76
N HIS A 66 10.98 11.90 5.52
CA HIS A 66 12.06 12.66 6.14
C HIS A 66 11.47 13.38 7.38
N PRO A 67 11.78 12.97 8.62
CA PRO A 67 11.37 13.72 9.81
C PRO A 67 12.16 15.04 9.99
N SER A 68 12.73 15.62 8.92
CA SER A 68 13.64 16.77 9.02
C SER A 68 13.48 17.83 7.93
N SER A 69 12.28 18.05 7.39
CA SER A 69 11.97 19.31 6.71
C SER A 69 11.21 20.23 7.66
N SER A 70 11.94 21.23 8.18
CA SER A 70 11.47 22.53 8.68
C SER A 70 10.07 22.57 9.31
N LYS A 71 10.03 22.85 10.61
CA LYS A 71 8.85 23.39 11.30
C LYS A 71 8.14 24.43 10.41
N PRO A 72 6.82 24.40 10.25
CA PRO A 72 6.13 25.53 9.64
C PRO A 72 6.32 26.73 10.56
N VAL A 73 7.13 27.70 10.10
CA VAL A 73 7.22 29.02 10.74
C VAL A 73 5.89 29.71 10.48
N PHE A 74 5.05 29.79 11.51
CA PHE A 74 3.83 30.57 11.46
C PHE A 74 4.22 32.05 11.59
N SER A 75 4.69 32.66 10.50
CA SER A 75 4.89 34.11 10.39
C SER A 75 3.58 34.76 9.97
N GLY A 76 2.63 34.87 10.91
CA GLY A 76 1.46 35.72 10.78
C GLY A 76 1.44 36.69 11.96
N PRO A 77 1.13 37.98 11.76
CA PRO A 77 0.97 38.89 12.87
C PRO A 77 -0.16 38.38 13.78
N VAL A 78 0.13 38.24 15.07
CA VAL A 78 -0.89 37.99 16.08
C VAL A 78 -1.70 39.28 16.20
N THR A 79 -2.71 39.44 15.34
CA THR A 79 -3.69 40.51 15.51
C THR A 79 -4.51 40.15 16.74
N ALA A 80 -4.14 40.74 17.87
CA ALA A 80 -4.87 40.64 19.12
C ALA A 80 -6.31 41.14 18.90
N VAL A 81 -7.25 40.21 18.73
CA VAL A 81 -8.68 40.51 18.80
C VAL A 81 -8.97 40.91 20.23
N ARG A 82 -8.94 42.23 20.46
CA ARG A 82 -9.28 42.89 21.72
C ARG A 82 -10.74 42.54 22.02
N ARG A 83 -10.95 41.59 22.95
CA ARG A 83 -12.28 41.29 23.50
C ARG A 83 -12.84 42.57 24.11
N SER A 84 -13.89 43.10 23.49
CA SER A 84 -14.70 44.17 24.04
C SER A 84 -15.39 43.68 25.31
N PRO A 85 -15.28 44.40 26.44
CA PRO A 85 -16.06 44.09 27.62
C PRO A 85 -17.51 44.53 27.37
N PHE A 86 -18.42 43.57 27.42
CA PHE A 86 -19.86 43.78 27.54
C PHE A 86 -20.10 44.61 28.80
N LEU A 87 -20.64 45.83 28.65
CA LEU A 87 -21.24 46.58 29.74
C LEU A 87 -22.73 46.22 29.81
N SER A 88 -23.20 46.17 31.06
CA SER A 88 -24.54 45.90 31.60
C SER A 88 -25.73 46.24 30.73
#